data_AF-A0A7W9U3Q3-F1
#
_entry.id   AF-A0A7W9U3Q3-F1
#
_cell.length_a   1.000
_cell.length_b   1.000
_cell.length_c   1.000
_cell.angle_alpha   90.00
_cell.angle_beta   90.00
_cell.angle_gamma   90.00
#
_symmetry.space_group_name_H-M   'P 1'
#
loop_
_entity.id
_entity.type
_entity.pdbx_description
1 polymer ?
#
loop_
_entity_poly.entity_id
_entity_poly.type
_entity_poly.pdbx_seq_one_letter_code
_entity_poly.pdbx_strand_id
1 'polypeptide(L)'
;MSFREMLLALAVPVLLWFGLSRICDLLWHRPWIAGAVLCALILIASVLALVNTVRERRAAYKAGEELRQMRLCYPACHVKRLRGGDWFLTDRATGREYEIPREETADA
;
A
#
# COMPACT_ATOMS: atom_id res chain seq x y z
N MET A 1 20.81 -35.40 3.64
CA MET A 1 19.46 -35.16 3.09
C MET A 1 18.46 -35.68 4.12
N SER A 2 17.73 -34.80 4.78
CA SER A 2 17.01 -35.12 6.02
C SER A 2 15.64 -35.76 5.71
N PHE A 3 15.22 -36.77 6.47
CA PHE A 3 13.94 -37.48 6.31
C PHE A 3 12.73 -36.52 6.22
N ARG A 4 12.82 -35.37 6.91
CA ARG A 4 11.85 -34.28 6.87
C ARG A 4 11.66 -33.65 5.49
N GLU A 5 12.73 -33.52 4.71
CA GLU A 5 12.67 -32.93 3.36
C GLU A 5 12.06 -33.88 2.34
N MET A 6 12.30 -35.19 2.48
CA MET A 6 11.61 -36.22 1.67
C MET A 6 10.11 -36.27 1.98
N LEU A 7 9.75 -36.12 3.26
CA LEU A 7 8.36 -36.11 3.70
C LEU A 7 7.62 -34.87 3.18
N LEU A 8 8.25 -33.69 3.23
CA LEU A 8 7.70 -32.47 2.65
C LEU A 8 7.64 -32.53 1.12
N ALA A 9 8.67 -33.07 0.47
CA ALA A 9 8.72 -33.21 -0.99
C ALA A 9 7.62 -34.13 -1.55
N LEU A 10 7.13 -35.10 -0.76
CA LEU A 10 6.00 -35.96 -1.13
C LEU A 10 4.66 -35.41 -0.64
N ALA A 11 4.60 -34.78 0.54
CA ALA A 11 3.35 -34.24 1.08
C ALA A 11 2.82 -33.04 0.27
N VAL A 12 3.71 -32.15 -0.18
CA VAL A 12 3.32 -30.97 -0.98
C VAL A 12 2.61 -31.36 -2.28
N PRO A 13 3.16 -32.23 -3.16
CA PRO A 13 2.47 -32.61 -4.39
C PRO A 13 1.19 -33.42 -4.13
N VAL A 14 1.13 -34.22 -3.05
CA VAL A 14 -0.10 -34.95 -2.68
C VAL A 14 -1.21 -33.99 -2.26
N LEU A 15 -0.89 -33.00 -1.42
CA LEU A 15 -1.84 -31.97 -1.01
C LEU A 15 -2.28 -31.10 -2.19
N LEU A 16 -1.34 -30.77 -3.09
CA LEU A 16 -1.63 -30.01 -4.30
C LEU A 16 -2.58 -30.79 -5.21
N TRP A 17 -2.30 -32.07 -5.45
CA TRP A 17 -3.17 -32.96 -6.24
C TRP A 17 -4.55 -33.14 -5.62
N PHE A 18 -4.63 -33.28 -4.29
CA PHE A 18 -5.90 -33.43 -3.58
C PHE A 18 -6.73 -32.14 -3.63
N GLY A 19 -6.09 -30.98 -3.48
CA GLY A 19 -6.74 -29.69 -3.68
C GLY A 19 -7.23 -29.51 -5.12
N LEU A 20 -6.39 -29.82 -6.10
CA LEU A 20 -6.71 -29.68 -7.52
C LEU A 20 -7.85 -30.60 -7.95
N SER A 21 -7.84 -31.85 -7.52
CA SER A 21 -8.90 -32.82 -7.78
C SER A 21 -10.23 -32.37 -7.20
N ARG A 22 -10.25 -31.85 -5.96
CA ARG A 22 -11.48 -31.31 -5.36
C ARG A 22 -12.00 -30.07 -6.07
N ILE A 23 -11.11 -29.21 -6.55
CA ILE A 23 -11.49 -28.04 -7.36
C ILE A 23 -12.09 -28.49 -8.70
N CYS A 24 -11.48 -29.48 -9.36
CA CYS A 24 -12.01 -30.06 -10.60
C CYS A 24 -13.36 -30.76 -10.37
N ASP A 25 -13.53 -31.52 -9.29
CA ASP A 25 -14.78 -32.20 -8.95
C ASP A 25 -15.91 -31.18 -8.65
N LEU A 26 -15.59 -30.11 -7.90
CA LEU A 26 -16.54 -29.03 -7.62
C LEU A 26 -16.96 -28.29 -8.90
N LEU A 27 -16.01 -28.03 -9.81
CA LEU A 27 -16.27 -27.39 -11.09
C LEU A 27 -17.13 -28.28 -12.01
N TRP A 28 -16.86 -29.59 -12.03
CA TRP A 28 -17.54 -30.54 -12.89
C TRP A 28 -18.98 -30.83 -12.43
N HIS A 29 -19.18 -30.99 -11.12
CA HIS A 29 -20.50 -31.36 -10.59
C HIS A 29 -21.43 -30.14 -10.42
N ARG A 30 -20.88 -28.95 -10.16
CA ARG A 30 -21.65 -27.73 -9.85
C ARG A 30 -20.99 -26.46 -10.42
N PRO A 31 -21.13 -26.21 -11.74
CA PRO A 31 -20.55 -25.03 -12.39
C PRO A 31 -21.04 -23.69 -11.81
N TRP A 32 -22.19 -23.70 -11.13
CA TRP A 32 -22.76 -22.50 -10.51
C TRP A 32 -21.95 -22.02 -9.30
N ILE A 33 -21.23 -22.92 -8.61
CA ILE A 33 -20.34 -22.55 -7.50
C ILE A 33 -19.09 -21.86 -8.04
N ALA A 34 -18.54 -22.32 -9.17
CA ALA A 34 -17.41 -21.66 -9.83
C ALA A 34 -17.77 -20.22 -10.24
N GLY A 35 -18.97 -20.04 -10.79
CA GLY A 35 -19.51 -18.70 -11.08
C GLY A 35 -19.64 -17.83 -9.83
N ALA A 36 -20.18 -18.38 -8.73
CA ALA A 36 -20.31 -17.65 -7.47
C ALA A 36 -18.95 -17.21 -6.88
N VAL A 37 -17.95 -18.10 -6.92
CA VAL A 37 -16.59 -17.78 -6.44
C VAL A 37 -15.92 -16.73 -7.31
N LEU A 38 -16.02 -16.83 -8.64
CA LEU A 38 -15.49 -15.82 -9.56
C LEU A 38 -16.16 -14.46 -9.33
N CYS A 39 -17.49 -14.42 -9.21
CA CYS A 39 -18.21 -13.19 -8.87
C CYS A 39 -17.75 -12.60 -7.54
N ALA A 40 -17.57 -13.44 -6.52
CA ALA A 40 -17.08 -12.99 -5.22
C ALA A 40 -15.66 -12.40 -5.31
N LEU A 41 -14.74 -13.05 -6.03
CA LEU A 41 -13.38 -12.55 -6.24
C LEU A 41 -13.36 -11.23 -7.01
N ILE A 42 -14.18 -11.10 -8.05
CA ILE A 42 -14.32 -9.86 -8.84
C ILE A 42 -14.85 -8.74 -7.96
N LEU A 43 -15.87 -9.00 -7.14
CA LEU A 43 -16.42 -8.02 -6.20
C LEU A 43 -15.34 -7.57 -5.20
N ILE A 44 -14.63 -8.50 -4.57
CA ILE A 44 -13.54 -8.17 -3.63
C ILE A 44 -12.45 -7.33 -4.32
N ALA A 45 -12.01 -7.73 -5.51
CA ALA A 45 -11.00 -7.00 -6.27
C ALA A 45 -11.45 -5.56 -6.62
N SER A 46 -12.71 -5.39 -7.02
CA SER A 46 -13.26 -4.06 -7.35
C SER A 46 -13.33 -3.14 -6.12
N VAL A 47 -13.72 -3.68 -4.96
CA VAL A 47 -13.75 -2.92 -3.70
C VAL A 47 -12.34 -2.52 -3.28
N LEU A 48 -11.37 -3.43 -3.37
CA LEU A 48 -9.97 -3.12 -3.06
C LEU A 48 -9.39 -2.05 -3.99
N ALA A 49 -9.67 -2.13 -5.29
CA ALA A 49 -9.28 -1.11 -6.26
C ALA A 49 -9.88 0.24 -5.90
N LEU A 50 -11.17 0.29 -5.56
CA LEU A 50 -11.84 1.53 -5.14
C LEU A 50 -11.18 2.10 -3.87
N VAL A 51 -10.92 1.29 -2.85
CA VAL A 51 -10.25 1.72 -1.61
C VAL A 51 -8.86 2.28 -1.90
N ASN A 52 -8.08 1.63 -2.77
CA ASN A 52 -6.75 2.11 -3.15
C ASN A 52 -6.82 3.46 -3.86
N THR A 53 -7.73 3.63 -4.82
CA THR A 53 -7.89 4.94 -5.50
C THR A 53 -8.31 6.05 -4.53
N VAL A 54 -9.15 5.76 -3.54
CA VAL A 54 -9.54 6.72 -2.50
C VAL A 54 -8.37 7.04 -1.58
N ARG A 55 -7.55 6.05 -1.22
CA ARG A 55 -6.34 6.24 -0.42
C ARG A 55 -5.33 7.12 -1.13
N GLU A 56 -5.08 6.88 -2.41
CA GLU A 56 -4.19 7.71 -3.24
C GLU A 56 -4.69 9.15 -3.32
N ARG A 57 -6.00 9.34 -3.54
CA ARG A 57 -6.60 10.67 -3.54
C ARG A 57 -6.41 11.35 -2.18
N ARG A 58 -6.70 10.68 -1.07
CA ARG A 58 -6.50 11.23 0.28
C ARG A 58 -5.04 11.56 0.56
N ALA A 59 -4.10 10.74 0.11
CA ALA A 59 -2.67 11.02 0.24
C ALA A 59 -2.27 12.28 -0.54
N ALA A 60 -2.78 12.44 -1.76
CA ALA A 60 -2.57 13.64 -2.57
C ALA A 60 -3.21 14.89 -1.95
N TYR A 61 -4.42 14.78 -1.40
CA TYR A 61 -5.09 15.89 -0.70
C TYR A 61 -4.31 16.31 0.56
N LYS A 62 -3.90 15.37 1.40
CA LYS A 62 -3.10 15.66 2.60
C LYS A 62 -1.77 16.33 2.25
N ALA A 63 -1.08 15.85 1.21
CA ALA A 63 0.15 16.47 0.74
C ALA A 63 -0.08 17.93 0.29
N GLY A 64 -1.21 18.22 -0.35
CA GLY A 64 -1.58 19.57 -0.78
C GLY A 64 -1.95 20.51 0.37
N GLU A 65 -2.59 19.99 1.42
CA GLU A 65 -3.02 20.77 2.58
C GLU A 65 -1.84 21.16 3.48
N GLU A 66 -0.92 20.23 3.72
CA GLU A 66 0.34 20.51 4.42
C GLU A 66 1.20 21.53 3.66
N LEU A 67 1.28 21.41 2.32
CA LEU A 67 1.95 22.41 1.47
C LEU A 67 1.30 23.80 1.55
N ARG A 68 -0.04 23.85 1.64
CA ARG A 68 -0.79 25.10 1.78
C ARG A 68 -0.52 25.75 3.14
N GLN A 69 -0.56 24.99 4.22
CA GLN A 69 -0.27 25.49 5.57
C GLN A 69 1.16 26.03 5.66
N MET A 70 2.16 25.29 5.17
CA MET A 70 3.54 25.79 5.18
C MET A 70 3.75 27.06 4.34
N ARG A 71 3.08 27.19 3.18
CA ARG A 71 3.15 28.42 2.39
C ARG A 71 2.56 29.63 3.10
N LEU A 72 1.55 29.44 3.95
CA LEU A 72 0.96 30.52 4.75
C LEU A 72 1.90 30.94 5.89
N CYS A 73 2.60 29.99 6.52
CA CYS A 73 3.57 30.29 7.57
C CYS A 73 4.85 30.97 7.04
N TYR A 74 5.29 30.65 5.82
CA TYR A 74 6.53 31.16 5.23
C TYR A 74 6.32 31.75 3.82
N PRO A 75 5.68 32.94 3.70
CA PRO A 75 5.33 33.54 2.41
C PRO A 75 6.54 34.00 1.58
N ALA A 76 7.70 34.19 2.20
CA ALA A 76 8.95 34.60 1.53
C ALA A 76 9.81 33.41 1.06
N CYS A 77 9.47 32.18 1.44
CA CYS A 77 10.29 30.99 1.19
C CYS A 77 9.62 30.03 0.21
N HIS A 78 10.44 29.37 -0.62
CA HIS A 78 10.00 28.27 -1.46
C HIS A 78 9.99 26.98 -0.64
N VAL A 79 8.79 26.49 -0.32
CA VAL A 79 8.61 25.25 0.44
C VAL A 79 8.59 24.05 -0.52
N LYS A 80 9.41 23.02 -0.26
CA LYS A 80 9.32 21.69 -0.90
C LYS A 80 9.36 20.60 0.16
N ARG A 81 8.45 19.62 0.04
CA ARG A 81 8.49 18.41 0.86
C ARG A 81 9.44 17.40 0.22
N LEU A 82 10.45 16.96 0.95
CA LEU A 82 11.38 15.93 0.50
C LEU A 82 10.72 14.54 0.65
N ARG A 83 11.15 13.57 -0.17
CA ARG A 83 10.68 12.17 -0.11
C ARG A 83 10.92 11.50 1.24
N GLY A 84 11.85 12.02 2.05
CA GLY A 84 12.17 11.52 3.40
C GLY A 84 11.20 11.95 4.49
N GLY A 85 10.24 12.85 4.20
CA GLY A 85 9.32 13.39 5.21
C GLY A 85 9.77 14.72 5.79
N ASP A 86 11.00 15.16 5.51
CA ASP A 86 11.53 16.45 5.94
C ASP A 86 11.07 17.59 5.01
N TRP A 87 10.96 18.78 5.59
CA TRP A 87 10.52 19.98 4.89
C TRP A 87 11.72 20.86 4.56
N PHE A 88 11.85 21.19 3.28
CA PHE A 88 12.92 22.04 2.78
C PHE A 88 12.39 23.43 2.50
N LEU A 89 12.93 24.41 3.20
CA LEU A 89 12.66 25.82 2.97
C LEU A 89 13.85 26.44 2.24
N THR A 90 13.63 26.89 1.01
CA THR A 90 14.62 27.68 0.27
C THR A 90 14.20 29.15 0.30
N ASP A 91 15.02 30.02 0.88
CA ASP A 91 14.74 31.46 0.85
C ASP A 91 14.90 32.00 -0.58
N ARG A 92 13.88 32.69 -1.08
CA ARG A 92 13.80 33.21 -2.45
C ARG A 92 14.79 34.34 -2.72
N ALA A 93 15.23 35.07 -1.68
CA ALA A 93 16.12 36.22 -1.83
C ALA A 93 17.60 35.85 -1.73
N THR A 94 17.94 34.86 -0.89
CA THR A 94 19.35 34.52 -0.60
C THR A 94 19.77 33.14 -1.12
N GLY A 95 18.83 32.31 -1.58
CA GLY A 95 19.10 30.94 -2.01
C GLY A 95 19.63 30.05 -0.88
N ARG A 96 19.56 30.51 0.38
CA ARG A 96 20.00 29.73 1.53
C ARG A 96 18.97 28.68 1.88
N GLU A 97 19.49 27.50 2.14
CA GLU A 97 18.75 26.33 2.56
C GLU A 97 18.58 26.40 4.08
N TYR A 98 17.34 26.36 4.54
CA TYR A 98 17.02 26.26 5.95
C TYR A 98 16.40 24.88 6.18
N GLU A 99 17.15 24.01 6.85
CA GLU A 99 16.56 22.86 7.51
C GLU A 99 15.78 23.39 8.71
N ILE A 100 14.46 23.14 8.73
CA ILE A 100 13.68 23.38 9.95
C ILE A 100 14.23 22.39 10.97
N PRO A 101 14.81 22.83 12.10
CA PRO A 101 15.17 21.91 13.16
C PRO A 101 13.90 21.18 13.53
N ARG A 102 13.90 19.85 13.43
CA ARG A 102 12.83 19.04 14.02
C ARG A 102 12.83 19.44 15.49
N GLU A 103 11.86 20.26 15.89
CA GLU A 103 11.75 20.72 17.27
C GLU A 103 11.87 19.48 18.13
N GLU A 104 12.99 19.43 18.84
CA GLU A 104 13.18 18.68 20.05
C GLU A 104 11.88 18.87 20.82
N THR A 105 11.17 17.76 21.03
CA THR A 105 10.00 17.69 21.89
C THR A 105 10.39 18.32 23.22
N ALA A 106 10.15 19.62 23.33
CA ALA A 106 10.24 20.37 24.56
C ALA A 106 9.08 19.88 25.41
N ASP A 107 9.45 19.19 26.47
CA ASP A 107 8.66 18.82 27.63
C ASP A 107 7.36 19.61 27.81
N ALA A 108 6.23 18.88 27.81
CA ALA A 108 5.04 19.18 28.61
C ALA A 108 4.13 17.95 28.69
#